data_AF-A0A653ZNY9-F1
#
_entry.id   AF-A0A653ZNY9-F1
#
_cell.length_a   1.000
_cell.length_b   1.000
_cell.length_c   1.000
_cell.angle_alpha   90.00
_cell.angle_beta   90.00
_cell.angle_gamma   90.00
#
_symmetry.space_group_name_H-M   'P 1'
#
loop_
_entity.id
_entity.type
_entity.pdbx_description
1 polymer ?
#
loop_
_entity_poly.entity_id
_entity_poly.type
_entity_poly.pdbx_seq_one_letter_code
_entity_poly.pdbx_strand_id
1 'polypeptide(L)'
;MFRLRHMGLLLVLASVCAAAQPPVPVRLDTSFEEPYQVVVDGQLGGLSVKVLECIFNQLQQPYQIQLTSLQRARLNVSRQIADGFFSSAPNSLVDGYAVLSAPLLMEKWYWYALDPSLLNLPIWDKQLKIGSVLGSNSMIWLESRGIKVEQKVPRLEQLVEMLRHGRINMVLADSSAMHSTLEQAEGKQMLHERFVRYSPLGVYFSKTFLDGHPDFLKAFNRQVESCAPASIALSDAEQAYLRQLVAQHVARWGLHADLLAALRAANQRENSAERIQELDRQWRRERILEEKPLIRRMLNLQPSKLLAGIAQQYAPLFNELFISDASGQLVALSESTSDYWQADELDFQRAASLPRDEVYIGAIEYDGSTQSFQSKVSAPLYDPDTDVLLGVISLGLNIETAFGDNLP
;
A
#
# COMPACT_ATOMS: atom_id res chain seq x y z
N MET A 1 -46.37 68.90 35.25
CA MET A 1 -45.18 68.16 34.76
C MET A 1 -45.46 66.66 34.91
N PHE A 2 -45.90 65.99 33.84
CA PHE A 2 -46.07 64.53 33.81
C PHE A 2 -45.51 63.98 32.50
N ARG A 3 -44.75 62.89 32.63
CA ARG A 3 -43.80 62.31 31.67
C ARG A 3 -44.49 61.63 30.48
N LEU A 4 -44.01 61.90 29.25
CA LEU A 4 -44.24 61.06 28.07
C LEU A 4 -43.37 59.79 28.17
N ARG A 5 -43.98 58.61 28.08
CA ARG A 5 -43.30 57.32 27.89
C ARG A 5 -43.21 57.05 26.38
N HIS A 6 -41.99 56.84 25.87
CA HIS A 6 -41.77 56.24 24.55
C HIS A 6 -41.67 54.73 24.70
N MET A 7 -42.58 54.01 24.05
CA MET A 7 -42.62 52.55 24.01
C MET A 7 -41.89 52.08 22.75
N GLY A 8 -40.65 51.61 22.91
CA GLY A 8 -39.86 51.04 21.83
C GLY A 8 -40.34 49.62 21.49
N LEU A 9 -40.67 49.39 20.23
CA LEU A 9 -41.06 48.09 19.68
C LEU A 9 -39.79 47.39 19.18
N LEU A 10 -39.31 46.36 19.89
CA LEU A 10 -38.24 45.48 19.43
C LEU A 10 -38.84 44.40 18.50
N LEU A 11 -38.52 44.45 17.21
CA LEU A 11 -38.73 43.33 16.29
C LEU A 11 -37.66 42.26 16.54
N VAL A 12 -38.07 41.08 16.99
CA VAL A 12 -37.22 39.89 17.08
C VAL A 12 -37.28 39.18 15.72
N LEU A 13 -36.20 39.27 14.94
CA LEU A 13 -35.95 38.44 13.77
C LEU A 13 -35.60 37.02 14.25
N ALA A 14 -36.55 36.10 14.15
CA ALA A 14 -36.29 34.68 14.37
C ALA A 14 -35.56 34.10 13.15
N SER A 15 -34.23 34.02 13.23
CA SER A 15 -33.42 33.25 12.29
C SER A 15 -33.76 31.77 12.44
N VAL A 16 -34.46 31.22 11.45
CA VAL A 16 -34.67 29.77 11.33
C VAL A 16 -33.31 29.17 10.95
N CYS A 17 -32.57 28.66 11.93
CA CYS A 17 -31.45 27.76 11.67
C CYS A 17 -32.01 26.51 11.00
N ALA A 18 -31.78 26.35 9.69
CA ALA A 18 -31.94 25.06 9.04
C ALA A 18 -30.92 24.10 9.67
N ALA A 19 -31.37 23.23 10.56
CA ALA A 19 -30.54 22.18 11.11
C ALA A 19 -30.09 21.27 9.96
N ALA A 20 -28.79 21.20 9.70
CA ALA A 20 -28.22 20.26 8.76
C ALA A 20 -28.64 18.84 9.18
N GLN A 21 -29.21 18.06 8.25
CA GLN A 21 -29.53 16.67 8.53
C GLN A 21 -28.24 15.93 8.90
N PRO A 22 -28.28 15.04 9.91
CA PRO A 22 -27.10 14.26 10.27
C PRO A 22 -26.65 13.44 9.05
N PRO A 23 -25.33 13.33 8.82
CA PRO A 23 -24.81 12.59 7.68
C PRO A 23 -25.32 11.14 7.71
N VAL A 24 -25.78 10.65 6.56
CA VAL A 24 -26.25 9.27 6.42
C VAL A 24 -25.05 8.34 6.58
N PRO A 25 -25.12 7.29 7.43
CA PRO A 25 -23.99 6.39 7.63
C PRO A 25 -23.67 5.58 6.38
N VAL A 26 -22.39 5.50 6.01
CA VAL A 26 -21.90 4.60 4.95
C VAL A 26 -22.06 3.15 5.40
N ARG A 27 -22.76 2.33 4.62
CA ARG A 27 -23.01 0.91 4.91
C ARG A 27 -21.92 0.04 4.31
N LEU A 28 -21.16 -0.64 5.15
CA LEU A 28 -20.06 -1.50 4.76
C LEU A 28 -20.32 -2.94 5.14
N ASP A 29 -20.07 -3.87 4.22
CA ASP A 29 -20.10 -5.30 4.49
C ASP A 29 -18.67 -5.86 4.62
N THR A 30 -18.49 -6.89 5.44
CA THR A 30 -17.23 -7.64 5.54
C THR A 30 -17.45 -9.09 5.96
N SER A 31 -16.39 -9.88 6.04
CA SER A 31 -16.41 -11.23 6.59
C SER A 31 -15.54 -11.37 7.84
N PHE A 32 -15.67 -12.49 8.53
CA PHE A 32 -14.75 -12.86 9.59
C PHE A 32 -13.47 -13.44 8.98
N GLU A 33 -12.32 -12.92 9.40
CA GLU A 33 -11.00 -13.45 9.05
C GLU A 33 -9.97 -12.92 10.06
N GLU A 34 -9.56 -13.76 11.00
CA GLU A 34 -8.56 -13.38 11.99
C GLU A 34 -7.17 -13.25 11.35
N PRO A 35 -6.36 -12.20 11.64
CA PRO A 35 -6.57 -11.12 12.61
C PRO A 35 -7.20 -9.84 12.03
N TYR A 36 -7.60 -9.86 10.76
CA TYR A 36 -8.08 -8.68 10.04
C TYR A 36 -9.47 -8.21 10.48
N GLN A 37 -10.39 -9.14 10.70
CA GLN A 37 -11.71 -8.93 11.29
C GLN A 37 -11.98 -10.01 12.34
N VAL A 38 -12.12 -9.57 13.58
CA VAL A 38 -12.41 -10.45 14.71
C VAL A 38 -13.61 -9.94 15.49
N VAL A 39 -14.33 -10.84 16.15
CA VAL A 39 -15.39 -10.45 17.10
C VAL A 39 -14.90 -10.79 18.50
N VAL A 40 -14.67 -9.75 19.30
CA VAL A 40 -14.26 -9.87 20.70
C VAL A 40 -15.33 -9.21 21.55
N ASP A 41 -15.88 -9.95 22.52
CA ASP A 41 -16.97 -9.48 23.40
C ASP A 41 -18.19 -8.92 22.65
N GLY A 42 -18.51 -9.50 21.50
CA GLY A 42 -19.64 -9.10 20.64
C GLY A 42 -19.39 -7.82 19.84
N GLN A 43 -18.20 -7.22 19.93
CA GLN A 43 -17.79 -6.07 19.13
C GLN A 43 -16.87 -6.49 17.99
N LEU A 44 -17.11 -5.93 16.81
CA LEU A 44 -16.25 -6.14 15.65
C LEU A 44 -14.98 -5.30 15.80
N GLY A 45 -13.83 -5.95 15.67
CA GLY A 45 -12.50 -5.34 15.69
C GLY A 45 -11.57 -6.02 14.69
N GLY A 46 -10.27 -5.92 14.92
CA GLY A 46 -9.23 -6.46 14.02
C GLY A 46 -8.50 -5.38 13.24
N LEU A 47 -7.49 -5.77 12.48
CA LEU A 47 -6.60 -4.83 11.79
C LEU A 47 -7.34 -3.93 10.80
N SER A 48 -8.18 -4.51 9.92
CA SER A 48 -8.90 -3.73 8.90
C SER A 48 -9.90 -2.76 9.52
N VAL A 49 -10.54 -3.18 10.61
CA VAL A 49 -11.55 -2.38 11.32
C VAL A 49 -10.91 -1.17 11.98
N LYS A 50 -9.73 -1.34 12.61
CA LYS A 50 -8.97 -0.22 13.21
C LYS A 50 -8.54 0.82 12.17
N VAL A 51 -8.08 0.38 11.00
CA VAL A 51 -7.71 1.30 9.91
C VAL A 51 -8.94 2.07 9.42
N LEU A 52 -10.07 1.39 9.22
CA LEU A 52 -11.32 2.05 8.83
C LEU A 52 -11.83 3.03 9.87
N GLU A 53 -11.79 2.65 11.15
CA GLU A 53 -12.18 3.53 12.25
C GLU A 53 -11.35 4.83 12.24
N CYS A 54 -10.03 4.74 12.07
CA CYS A 54 -9.17 5.89 11.90
C CYS A 54 -9.61 6.78 10.72
N ILE A 55 -9.83 6.17 9.55
CA ILE A 55 -10.21 6.92 8.32
C ILE A 55 -11.54 7.63 8.50
N PHE A 56 -12.59 6.93 8.95
CA PHE A 56 -13.91 7.53 9.12
C PHE A 56 -13.95 8.60 10.22
N ASN A 57 -13.14 8.45 11.28
CA ASN A 57 -12.95 9.48 12.28
C ASN A 57 -12.29 10.74 11.69
N GLN A 58 -11.25 10.61 10.87
CA GLN A 58 -10.62 11.75 10.19
C GLN A 58 -11.57 12.43 9.19
N LEU A 59 -12.42 11.65 8.51
CA LEU A 59 -13.44 12.16 7.60
C LEU A 59 -14.65 12.79 8.30
N GLN A 60 -14.82 12.57 9.61
CA GLN A 60 -16.03 12.93 10.36
C GLN A 60 -17.31 12.37 9.71
N GLN A 61 -17.21 11.17 9.13
CA GLN A 61 -18.29 10.50 8.39
C GLN A 61 -18.78 9.28 9.19
N PRO A 62 -20.07 9.20 9.56
CA PRO A 62 -20.61 8.02 10.20
C PRO A 62 -20.61 6.83 9.24
N TYR A 63 -20.44 5.64 9.80
CA TYR A 63 -20.44 4.38 9.07
C TYR A 63 -21.03 3.27 9.94
N GLN A 64 -21.40 2.17 9.30
CA GLN A 64 -21.92 0.98 9.94
C GLN A 64 -21.40 -0.25 9.21
N ILE A 65 -20.92 -1.25 9.97
CA ILE A 65 -20.34 -2.47 9.42
C ILE A 65 -21.28 -3.66 9.70
N GLN A 66 -21.60 -4.42 8.66
CA GLN A 66 -22.34 -5.68 8.74
C GLN A 66 -21.41 -6.87 8.45
N LEU A 67 -21.35 -7.81 9.39
CA LEU A 67 -20.62 -9.07 9.21
C LEU A 67 -21.44 -10.07 8.38
N THR A 68 -20.84 -10.64 7.35
CA THR A 68 -21.43 -11.60 6.43
C THR A 68 -20.37 -12.50 5.76
N SER A 69 -20.65 -13.14 4.62
CA SER A 69 -19.61 -13.77 3.78
C SER A 69 -19.17 -12.82 2.66
N LEU A 70 -17.91 -12.89 2.20
CA LEU A 70 -17.44 -12.01 1.12
C LEU A 70 -18.27 -12.14 -0.17
N GLN A 71 -18.81 -13.34 -0.45
CA GLN A 71 -19.75 -13.53 -1.57
C GLN A 71 -21.03 -12.73 -1.38
N ARG A 72 -21.59 -12.73 -0.17
CA ARG A 72 -22.79 -11.95 0.15
C ARG A 72 -22.50 -10.45 0.17
N ALA A 73 -21.35 -10.03 0.68
CA ALA A 73 -20.91 -8.63 0.68
C ALA A 73 -20.86 -8.06 -0.75
N ARG A 74 -20.22 -8.78 -1.68
CA ARG A 74 -20.20 -8.42 -3.12
C ARG A 74 -21.61 -8.33 -3.71
N LEU A 75 -22.46 -9.31 -3.40
CA LEU A 75 -23.85 -9.32 -3.87
C LEU A 75 -24.64 -8.13 -3.34
N ASN A 76 -24.50 -7.81 -2.05
CA ASN A 76 -25.18 -6.69 -1.40
C ASN A 76 -24.79 -5.35 -2.04
N VAL A 77 -23.50 -5.15 -2.32
CA VAL A 77 -23.02 -3.94 -3.02
C VAL A 77 -23.52 -3.88 -4.46
N SER A 78 -23.50 -4.99 -5.21
CA SER A 78 -24.05 -5.03 -6.57
C SER A 78 -25.57 -4.73 -6.61
N ARG A 79 -26.27 -4.97 -5.50
CA ARG A 79 -27.72 -4.74 -5.33
C ARG A 79 -28.05 -3.46 -4.57
N GLN A 80 -27.05 -2.62 -4.27
CA GLN A 80 -27.20 -1.35 -3.53
C GLN A 80 -27.77 -1.51 -2.10
N ILE A 81 -27.68 -2.72 -1.53
CA ILE A 81 -28.02 -3.02 -0.13
C ILE A 81 -26.93 -2.49 0.81
N ALA A 82 -25.68 -2.50 0.36
CA ALA A 82 -24.53 -1.89 1.03
C ALA A 82 -23.85 -0.90 0.08
N ASP A 83 -23.18 0.10 0.64
CA ASP A 83 -22.49 1.14 -0.13
C ASP A 83 -21.06 0.71 -0.48
N GLY A 84 -20.48 -0.19 0.32
CA GLY A 84 -19.19 -0.80 0.04
C GLY A 84 -18.95 -2.11 0.79
N PHE A 85 -17.83 -2.75 0.50
CA PHE A 85 -17.32 -3.90 1.24
C PHE A 85 -15.79 -3.86 1.32
N PHE A 86 -15.20 -4.38 2.38
CA PHE A 86 -13.76 -4.23 2.63
C PHE A 86 -13.04 -5.54 2.96
N SER A 87 -11.71 -5.44 3.06
CA SER A 87 -10.77 -6.57 3.12
C SER A 87 -10.82 -7.39 1.84
N SER A 88 -10.90 -6.68 0.72
CA SER A 88 -10.93 -7.27 -0.61
C SER A 88 -9.66 -6.94 -1.37
N ALA A 89 -9.13 -7.96 -2.03
CA ALA A 89 -8.13 -7.80 -3.08
C ALA A 89 -8.78 -7.28 -4.38
N PRO A 90 -7.97 -6.70 -5.30
CA PRO A 90 -8.43 -6.32 -6.64
C PRO A 90 -9.14 -7.45 -7.37
N ASN A 91 -10.29 -7.14 -7.96
CA ASN A 91 -11.17 -8.11 -8.61
C ASN A 91 -11.88 -7.48 -9.80
N SER A 92 -11.48 -7.89 -11.01
CA SER A 92 -12.04 -7.37 -12.28
C SER A 92 -13.55 -7.58 -12.44
N LEU A 93 -14.13 -8.59 -11.78
CA LEU A 93 -15.59 -8.80 -11.79
C LEU A 93 -16.34 -7.75 -10.96
N VAL A 94 -15.69 -7.21 -9.93
CA VAL A 94 -16.24 -6.18 -9.04
C VAL A 94 -16.08 -4.78 -9.65
N ASP A 95 -14.97 -4.54 -10.37
CA ASP A 95 -14.66 -3.27 -11.02
C ASP A 95 -15.74 -2.80 -12.01
N GLY A 96 -16.62 -3.72 -12.45
CA GLY A 96 -17.81 -3.40 -13.23
C GLY A 96 -18.80 -2.48 -12.51
N TYR A 97 -19.00 -2.63 -11.20
CA TYR A 97 -20.04 -1.93 -10.43
C TYR A 97 -19.53 -1.20 -9.17
N ALA A 98 -18.26 -1.38 -8.79
CA ALA A 98 -17.64 -0.70 -7.67
C ALA A 98 -16.22 -0.24 -8.03
N VAL A 99 -15.63 0.60 -7.19
CA VAL A 99 -14.26 1.13 -7.31
C VAL A 99 -13.50 0.82 -6.03
N LEU A 100 -12.30 0.26 -6.15
CA LEU A 100 -11.43 -0.05 -5.02
C LEU A 100 -10.76 1.23 -4.50
N SER A 101 -10.69 1.39 -3.18
CA SER A 101 -9.91 2.42 -2.51
C SER A 101 -8.41 2.18 -2.66
N ALA A 102 -7.61 3.15 -2.22
CA ALA A 102 -6.22 2.88 -1.88
C ALA A 102 -6.15 1.73 -0.85
N PRO A 103 -5.11 0.88 -0.91
CA PRO A 103 -5.01 -0.29 -0.06
C PRO A 103 -4.75 0.10 1.39
N LEU A 104 -5.53 -0.49 2.29
CA LEU A 104 -5.48 -0.28 3.73
C LEU A 104 -4.43 -1.15 4.40
N LEU A 105 -4.27 -2.36 3.88
CA LEU A 105 -3.45 -3.44 4.42
C LEU A 105 -2.90 -4.29 3.29
N MET A 106 -2.06 -5.24 3.66
CA MET A 106 -1.46 -6.21 2.75
C MET A 106 -1.55 -7.61 3.36
N GLU A 107 -1.95 -8.58 2.54
CA GLU A 107 -1.86 -10.02 2.83
C GLU A 107 -0.54 -10.57 2.26
N LYS A 108 0.02 -11.58 2.93
CA LYS A 108 1.14 -12.37 2.40
C LYS A 108 0.66 -13.77 2.10
N TRP A 109 0.55 -14.14 0.83
CA TRP A 109 0.02 -15.44 0.43
C TRP A 109 1.10 -16.49 0.29
N TYR A 110 0.80 -17.67 0.82
CA TYR A 110 1.67 -18.84 0.77
C TYR A 110 0.87 -20.06 0.31
N TRP A 111 1.54 -20.91 -0.46
CA TRP A 111 1.14 -22.30 -0.61
C TRP A 111 1.52 -23.07 0.64
N TYR A 112 0.58 -23.84 1.18
CA TYR A 112 0.79 -24.73 2.32
C TYR A 112 0.57 -26.18 1.91
N ALA A 113 1.52 -27.05 2.27
CA ALA A 113 1.44 -28.48 2.02
C ALA A 113 2.10 -29.28 3.15
N LEU A 114 1.69 -30.54 3.31
CA LEU A 114 2.36 -31.48 4.21
C LEU A 114 3.63 -32.06 3.63
N ASP A 115 3.65 -32.24 2.31
CA ASP A 115 4.82 -32.71 1.58
C ASP A 115 5.44 -31.51 0.84
N PRO A 116 6.68 -31.11 1.18
CA PRO A 116 7.32 -29.96 0.56
C PRO A 116 7.61 -30.17 -0.93
N SER A 117 7.65 -31.41 -1.43
CA SER A 117 7.85 -31.68 -2.85
C SER A 117 6.71 -31.14 -3.73
N LEU A 118 5.50 -31.02 -3.16
CA LEU A 118 4.33 -30.47 -3.85
C LEU A 118 4.44 -28.97 -4.10
N LEU A 119 5.16 -28.24 -3.25
CA LEU A 119 5.25 -26.78 -3.34
C LEU A 119 5.93 -26.33 -4.63
N ASN A 120 6.83 -27.14 -5.18
CA ASN A 120 7.60 -26.82 -6.38
C ASN A 120 6.99 -27.42 -7.66
N LEU A 121 5.83 -28.09 -7.57
CA LEU A 121 5.14 -28.58 -8.76
C LEU A 121 4.51 -27.42 -9.54
N PRO A 122 4.43 -27.53 -10.89
CA PRO A 122 3.64 -26.61 -11.68
C PRO A 122 2.21 -26.57 -11.15
N ILE A 123 1.62 -25.39 -11.01
CA ILE A 123 0.31 -25.23 -10.35
C ILE A 123 -0.84 -25.97 -11.08
N TRP A 124 -0.62 -26.36 -12.32
CA TRP A 124 -1.52 -27.14 -13.18
C TRP A 124 -1.33 -28.66 -13.07
N ASP A 125 -0.40 -29.13 -12.24
CA ASP A 125 -0.12 -30.55 -12.08
C ASP A 125 -1.36 -31.29 -11.55
N LYS A 126 -1.69 -32.41 -12.19
CA LYS A 126 -2.90 -33.20 -11.88
C LYS A 126 -2.87 -33.84 -10.49
N GLN A 127 -1.69 -33.93 -9.88
CA GLN A 127 -1.53 -34.44 -8.51
C GLN A 127 -2.01 -33.41 -7.48
N LEU A 128 -2.09 -32.14 -7.83
CA LEU A 128 -2.51 -31.08 -6.93
C LEU A 128 -4.03 -31.13 -6.72
N LYS A 129 -4.42 -31.27 -5.46
CA LYS A 129 -5.79 -31.18 -4.97
C LYS A 129 -5.85 -29.94 -4.11
N ILE A 130 -6.17 -28.81 -4.76
CA ILE A 130 -6.13 -27.49 -4.13
C ILE A 130 -7.44 -27.23 -3.38
N GLY A 131 -7.33 -26.85 -2.11
CA GLY A 131 -8.43 -26.32 -1.32
C GLY A 131 -8.35 -24.80 -1.16
N SER A 132 -9.50 -24.14 -1.08
CA SER A 132 -9.58 -22.69 -0.82
C SER A 132 -10.82 -22.30 -0.02
N VAL A 133 -10.73 -21.20 0.73
CA VAL A 133 -11.88 -20.66 1.46
C VAL A 133 -12.88 -20.08 0.46
N LEU A 134 -14.15 -20.47 0.57
CA LEU A 134 -15.20 -20.10 -0.36
C LEU A 134 -15.38 -18.58 -0.40
N GLY A 135 -15.08 -17.99 -1.55
CA GLY A 135 -15.26 -16.56 -1.79
C GLY A 135 -14.14 -15.65 -1.30
N SER A 136 -13.07 -16.22 -0.74
CA SER A 136 -11.85 -15.52 -0.33
C SER A 136 -11.14 -14.83 -1.51
N ASN A 137 -10.29 -13.87 -1.18
CA ASN A 137 -9.43 -13.18 -2.14
C ASN A 137 -8.55 -14.18 -2.92
N SER A 138 -7.93 -15.13 -2.21
CA SER A 138 -7.09 -16.18 -2.81
C SER A 138 -7.86 -17.11 -3.74
N MET A 139 -9.09 -17.51 -3.39
CA MET A 139 -9.93 -18.35 -4.27
C MET A 139 -10.23 -17.65 -5.60
N ILE A 140 -10.63 -16.38 -5.53
CA ILE A 140 -10.98 -15.59 -6.72
C ILE A 140 -9.75 -15.41 -7.61
N TRP A 141 -8.58 -15.17 -7.00
CA TRP A 141 -7.33 -15.08 -7.73
C TRP A 141 -6.99 -16.39 -8.46
N LEU A 142 -7.16 -17.55 -7.80
CA LEU A 142 -6.97 -18.86 -8.43
C LEU A 142 -7.93 -19.06 -9.62
N GLU A 143 -9.22 -18.83 -9.41
CA GLU A 143 -10.24 -19.07 -10.42
C GLU A 143 -10.13 -18.13 -11.61
N SER A 144 -9.77 -16.86 -11.39
CA SER A 144 -9.58 -15.90 -12.49
C SER A 144 -8.42 -16.27 -13.43
N ARG A 145 -7.53 -17.17 -12.97
CA ARG A 145 -6.40 -17.73 -13.74
C ARG A 145 -6.65 -19.13 -14.28
N GLY A 146 -7.88 -19.63 -14.13
CA GLY A 146 -8.23 -20.98 -14.54
C GLY A 146 -7.61 -22.08 -13.68
N ILE A 147 -7.05 -21.76 -12.50
CA ILE A 147 -6.53 -22.76 -11.58
C ILE A 147 -7.72 -23.43 -10.88
N LYS A 148 -7.78 -24.76 -10.97
CA LYS A 148 -8.88 -25.54 -10.43
C LYS A 148 -8.78 -25.64 -8.91
N VAL A 149 -9.78 -25.11 -8.21
CA VAL A 149 -9.99 -25.35 -6.77
C VAL A 149 -10.88 -26.57 -6.60
N GLU A 150 -10.32 -27.68 -6.10
CA GLU A 150 -11.03 -28.96 -5.94
C GLU A 150 -12.02 -28.93 -4.77
N GLN A 151 -11.67 -28.25 -3.67
CA GLN A 151 -12.50 -28.18 -2.48
C GLN A 151 -12.68 -26.73 -2.01
N LYS A 152 -13.93 -26.32 -1.79
CA LYS A 152 -14.30 -24.98 -1.35
C LYS A 152 -15.09 -25.09 -0.07
N VAL A 153 -14.59 -24.49 1.00
CA VAL A 153 -15.18 -24.59 2.34
C VAL A 153 -15.31 -23.21 2.97
N PRO A 154 -16.26 -22.97 3.88
CA PRO A 154 -16.51 -21.64 4.43
C PRO A 154 -15.43 -21.12 5.39
N ARG A 155 -14.58 -21.98 5.97
CA ARG A 155 -13.58 -21.59 6.97
C ARG A 155 -12.23 -22.27 6.78
N LEU A 156 -11.15 -21.59 7.17
CA LEU A 156 -9.78 -22.04 6.95
C LEU A 156 -9.45 -23.29 7.77
N GLU A 157 -9.97 -23.40 9.01
CA GLU A 157 -9.76 -24.58 9.87
C GLU A 157 -10.20 -25.88 9.18
N GLN A 158 -11.27 -25.82 8.36
CA GLN A 158 -11.75 -26.99 7.63
C GLN A 158 -10.75 -27.44 6.56
N LEU A 159 -10.05 -26.51 5.89
CA LEU A 159 -9.00 -26.84 4.94
C LEU A 159 -7.80 -27.48 5.62
N VAL A 160 -7.42 -26.97 6.79
CA VAL A 160 -6.37 -27.59 7.61
C VAL A 160 -6.72 -29.05 7.89
N GLU A 161 -7.91 -29.35 8.40
CA GLU A 161 -8.34 -30.74 8.62
C GLU A 161 -8.39 -31.57 7.32
N MET A 162 -8.77 -30.98 6.20
CA MET A 162 -8.74 -31.67 4.90
C MET A 162 -7.32 -32.00 4.44
N LEU A 163 -6.33 -31.14 4.71
CA LEU A 163 -4.90 -31.44 4.48
C LEU A 163 -4.47 -32.61 5.36
N ARG A 164 -4.78 -32.58 6.65
CA ARG A 164 -4.39 -33.65 7.62
C ARG A 164 -4.94 -35.01 7.22
N HIS A 165 -6.15 -35.05 6.69
CA HIS A 165 -6.81 -36.27 6.23
C HIS A 165 -6.54 -36.64 4.76
N GLY A 166 -5.67 -35.90 4.06
CA GLY A 166 -5.30 -36.18 2.67
C GLY A 166 -6.43 -36.01 1.65
N ARG A 167 -7.50 -35.29 2.02
CA ARG A 167 -8.61 -34.96 1.10
C ARG A 167 -8.20 -33.89 0.08
N ILE A 168 -7.32 -32.99 0.51
CA ILE A 168 -6.56 -32.05 -0.30
C ILE A 168 -5.09 -32.21 0.06
N ASN A 169 -4.19 -31.70 -0.76
CA ASN A 169 -2.75 -31.73 -0.48
C ASN A 169 -2.08 -30.36 -0.59
N MET A 170 -2.83 -29.33 -0.98
CA MET A 170 -2.32 -27.96 -1.06
C MET A 170 -3.40 -26.93 -0.77
N VAL A 171 -3.05 -25.84 -0.07
CA VAL A 171 -3.94 -24.71 0.25
C VAL A 171 -3.23 -23.40 -0.03
N LEU A 172 -3.93 -22.43 -0.63
CA LEU A 172 -3.48 -21.04 -0.73
C LEU A 172 -4.17 -20.21 0.36
N ALA A 173 -3.39 -19.60 1.24
CA ALA A 173 -3.93 -18.76 2.30
C ALA A 173 -2.99 -17.59 2.64
N ASP A 174 -3.54 -16.57 3.27
CA ASP A 174 -2.75 -15.55 3.97
C ASP A 174 -1.98 -16.16 5.15
N SER A 175 -0.75 -15.67 5.36
CA SER A 175 0.15 -16.13 6.42
C SER A 175 -0.36 -15.83 7.81
N SER A 176 -0.93 -14.65 8.05
CA SER A 176 -1.46 -14.26 9.36
C SER A 176 -2.69 -15.11 9.72
N ALA A 177 -3.58 -15.31 8.75
CA ALA A 177 -4.76 -16.15 8.91
C ALA A 177 -4.41 -17.64 9.12
N MET A 178 -3.46 -18.17 8.36
CA MET A 178 -2.98 -19.54 8.55
C MET A 178 -2.29 -19.72 9.91
N HIS A 179 -1.45 -18.76 10.31
CA HIS A 179 -0.77 -18.80 11.60
C HIS A 179 -1.78 -18.84 12.76
N SER A 180 -2.73 -17.91 12.80
CA SER A 180 -3.80 -17.90 13.81
C SER A 180 -4.60 -19.22 13.81
N THR A 181 -4.95 -19.73 12.62
CA THR A 181 -5.66 -21.01 12.48
C THR A 181 -4.86 -22.18 13.07
N LEU A 182 -3.56 -22.25 12.81
CA LEU A 182 -2.70 -23.34 13.30
C LEU A 182 -2.41 -23.23 14.81
N GLU A 183 -2.36 -22.03 15.38
CA GLU A 183 -2.23 -21.84 16.82
C GLU A 183 -3.47 -22.33 17.58
N GLN A 184 -4.65 -22.17 16.99
CA GLN A 184 -5.93 -22.62 17.56
C GLN A 184 -6.22 -24.11 17.27
N ALA A 185 -5.58 -24.71 16.28
CA ALA A 185 -5.84 -26.09 15.90
C ALA A 185 -5.26 -27.10 16.90
N GLU A 186 -6.05 -28.11 17.25
CA GLU A 186 -5.56 -29.24 18.05
C GLU A 186 -4.57 -30.09 17.23
N GLY A 187 -3.47 -30.53 17.85
CA GLY A 187 -2.44 -31.33 17.20
C GLY A 187 -1.44 -30.50 16.40
N LYS A 188 -0.17 -30.50 16.84
CA LYS A 188 0.91 -29.82 16.11
C LYS A 188 1.27 -30.63 14.87
N GLN A 189 0.96 -30.08 13.70
CA GLN A 189 1.43 -30.61 12.43
C GLN A 189 2.19 -29.52 11.69
N MET A 190 3.42 -29.81 11.32
CA MET A 190 4.24 -28.89 10.55
C MET A 190 3.71 -28.83 9.12
N LEU A 191 3.33 -27.64 8.67
CA LEU A 191 3.08 -27.37 7.26
C LEU A 191 4.37 -26.77 6.68
N HIS A 192 4.71 -27.20 5.48
CA HIS A 192 5.68 -26.52 4.66
C HIS A 192 4.98 -25.41 3.88
N GLU A 193 5.66 -24.29 3.73
CA GLU A 193 5.12 -23.13 3.06
C GLU A 193 6.04 -22.64 1.93
N ARG A 194 5.44 -22.10 0.88
CA ARG A 194 6.16 -21.37 -0.17
C ARG A 194 5.44 -20.08 -0.48
N PHE A 195 6.17 -18.97 -0.40
CA PHE A 195 5.67 -17.65 -0.72
C PHE A 195 5.15 -17.61 -2.16
N VAL A 196 4.01 -16.92 -2.34
CA VAL A 196 3.37 -16.74 -3.64
C VAL A 196 3.40 -15.28 -4.05
N ARG A 197 2.80 -14.42 -3.23
CA ARG A 197 2.68 -12.99 -3.54
C ARG A 197 2.25 -12.18 -2.33
N TYR A 198 2.43 -10.88 -2.47
CA TYR A 198 1.69 -9.88 -1.70
C TYR A 198 0.35 -9.58 -2.38
N SER A 199 -0.71 -9.39 -1.58
CA SER A 199 -2.04 -9.02 -2.08
C SER A 199 -2.64 -7.85 -1.26
N PRO A 200 -2.90 -6.70 -1.89
CA PRO A 200 -3.38 -5.51 -1.20
C PRO A 200 -4.83 -5.69 -0.81
N LEU A 201 -5.23 -5.11 0.32
CA LEU A 201 -6.62 -5.12 0.78
C LEU A 201 -7.16 -3.71 0.84
N GLY A 202 -8.24 -3.45 0.11
CA GLY A 202 -8.93 -2.17 0.11
C GLY A 202 -10.41 -2.28 0.48
N VAL A 203 -11.10 -1.17 0.26
CA VAL A 203 -12.56 -1.06 0.31
C VAL A 203 -13.08 -0.85 -1.09
N TYR A 204 -13.98 -1.71 -1.54
CA TYR A 204 -14.77 -1.44 -2.72
C TYR A 204 -15.97 -0.57 -2.34
N PHE A 205 -16.12 0.59 -2.99
CA PHE A 205 -17.31 1.42 -2.90
C PHE A 205 -18.11 1.30 -4.20
N SER A 206 -19.43 1.12 -4.09
CA SER A 206 -20.30 1.06 -5.27
C SER A 206 -20.17 2.34 -6.11
N LYS A 207 -20.20 2.21 -7.44
CA LYS A 207 -20.21 3.36 -8.34
C LYS A 207 -21.41 4.26 -8.05
N THR A 208 -22.57 3.69 -7.75
CA THR A 208 -23.78 4.44 -7.37
C THR A 208 -23.55 5.32 -6.13
N PHE A 209 -22.87 4.82 -5.10
CA PHE A 209 -22.52 5.62 -3.94
C PHE A 209 -21.55 6.76 -4.30
N LEU A 210 -20.53 6.47 -5.09
CA LEU A 210 -19.52 7.45 -5.51
C LEU A 210 -20.08 8.53 -6.45
N ASP A 211 -21.04 8.18 -7.32
CA ASP A 211 -21.75 9.14 -8.17
C ASP A 211 -22.52 10.16 -7.33
N GLY A 212 -23.05 9.74 -6.17
CA GLY A 212 -23.67 10.61 -5.19
C GLY A 212 -22.69 11.39 -4.30
N HIS A 213 -21.41 11.00 -4.27
CA HIS A 213 -20.38 11.56 -3.39
C HIS A 213 -19.03 11.68 -4.14
N PRO A 214 -18.91 12.56 -5.16
CA PRO A 214 -17.79 12.55 -6.10
C PRO A 214 -16.42 12.77 -5.46
N ASP A 215 -16.35 13.47 -4.33
CA ASP A 215 -15.10 13.74 -3.61
C ASP A 215 -14.75 12.67 -2.56
N PHE A 216 -15.67 11.74 -2.26
CA PHE A 216 -15.53 10.81 -1.13
C PHE A 216 -14.31 9.93 -1.27
N LEU A 217 -14.12 9.28 -2.42
CA LEU A 217 -13.00 8.33 -2.60
C LEU A 217 -11.64 9.03 -2.50
N LYS A 218 -11.54 10.25 -3.04
CA LYS A 218 -10.34 11.07 -2.96
C LYS A 218 -10.05 11.49 -1.52
N ALA A 219 -11.07 11.89 -0.77
CA ALA A 219 -10.95 12.22 0.65
C ALA A 219 -10.56 10.98 1.47
N PHE A 220 -11.19 9.83 1.21
CA PHE A 220 -10.90 8.55 1.85
C PHE A 220 -9.45 8.13 1.62
N ASN A 221 -8.99 8.09 0.37
CA ASN A 221 -7.63 7.69 0.03
C ASN A 221 -6.57 8.61 0.65
N ARG A 222 -6.88 9.89 0.88
CA ARG A 222 -5.95 10.81 1.57
C ARG A 222 -5.72 10.43 3.03
N GLN A 223 -6.70 9.84 3.71
CA GLN A 223 -6.56 9.45 5.11
C GLN A 223 -5.79 8.13 5.27
N VAL A 224 -5.71 7.31 4.21
CA VAL A 224 -5.03 6.00 4.24
C VAL A 224 -3.57 6.16 4.66
N GLU A 225 -2.85 7.15 4.15
CA GLU A 225 -1.44 7.40 4.50
C GLU A 225 -1.22 7.58 6.01
N SER A 226 -2.13 8.27 6.70
CA SER A 226 -2.05 8.48 8.15
C SER A 226 -2.61 7.34 9.01
N CYS A 227 -3.39 6.43 8.41
CA CYS A 227 -4.17 5.42 9.13
C CYS A 227 -3.70 3.98 8.86
N ALA A 228 -3.05 3.72 7.73
CA ALA A 228 -2.48 2.41 7.41
C ALA A 228 -1.31 2.09 8.36
N PRO A 229 -1.01 0.80 8.59
CA PRO A 229 0.13 0.41 9.42
C PRO A 229 1.44 1.00 8.90
N ALA A 230 2.28 1.48 9.83
CA ALA A 230 3.48 2.23 9.50
C ALA A 230 4.50 1.41 8.68
N SER A 231 4.66 0.11 8.95
CA SER A 231 5.57 -0.73 8.18
C SER A 231 5.31 -2.23 8.32
N ILE A 232 5.66 -2.99 7.28
CA ILE A 232 5.66 -4.45 7.25
C ILE A 232 7.10 -4.92 6.99
N ALA A 233 7.64 -5.73 7.90
CA ALA A 233 8.99 -6.25 7.76
C ALA A 233 9.10 -7.25 6.58
N LEU A 234 10.19 -7.14 5.83
CA LEU A 234 10.64 -8.14 4.87
C LEU A 234 11.44 -9.22 5.62
N SER A 235 11.18 -10.48 5.31
CA SER A 235 12.02 -11.62 5.71
C SER A 235 13.39 -11.56 5.06
N ASP A 236 14.36 -12.31 5.59
CA ASP A 236 15.72 -12.35 5.03
C ASP A 236 15.73 -12.83 3.57
N ALA A 237 14.85 -13.76 3.21
CA ALA A 237 14.71 -14.26 1.83
C ALA A 237 14.14 -13.18 0.90
N GLU A 238 13.12 -12.43 1.35
CA GLU A 238 12.55 -11.31 0.61
C GLU A 238 13.59 -10.19 0.41
N GLN A 239 14.37 -9.85 1.45
CA GLN A 239 15.45 -8.87 1.35
C GLN A 239 16.57 -9.33 0.39
N ALA A 240 16.96 -10.61 0.44
CA ALA A 240 17.97 -11.16 -0.45
C ALA A 240 17.51 -11.10 -1.92
N TYR A 241 16.26 -11.44 -2.19
CA TYR A 241 15.65 -11.34 -3.52
C TYR A 241 15.65 -9.90 -4.03
N LEU A 242 15.18 -8.94 -3.24
CA LEU A 242 15.18 -7.52 -3.65
C LEU A 242 16.59 -6.99 -3.90
N ARG A 243 17.58 -7.37 -3.06
CA ARG A 243 18.99 -7.02 -3.29
C ARG A 243 19.47 -7.52 -4.65
N GLN A 244 19.17 -8.78 -4.99
CA GLN A 244 19.54 -9.36 -6.28
C GLN A 244 18.85 -8.66 -7.45
N LEU A 245 17.56 -8.35 -7.30
CA LEU A 245 16.76 -7.67 -8.31
C LEU A 245 17.34 -6.30 -8.68
N VAL A 246 17.76 -5.51 -7.69
CA VAL A 246 18.22 -4.13 -7.92
C VAL A 246 19.70 -4.00 -8.24
N ALA A 247 20.55 -4.96 -7.84
CA ALA A 247 22.01 -4.82 -7.90
C ALA A 247 22.52 -4.40 -9.29
N GLN A 248 22.04 -5.05 -10.35
CA GLN A 248 22.45 -4.74 -11.71
C GLN A 248 21.95 -3.36 -12.19
N HIS A 249 20.79 -2.93 -11.70
CA HIS A 249 20.20 -1.63 -12.03
C HIS A 249 20.98 -0.50 -11.37
N VAL A 250 21.23 -0.60 -10.06
CA VAL A 250 22.02 0.36 -9.29
C VAL A 250 23.42 0.52 -9.88
N ALA A 251 24.12 -0.59 -10.17
CA ALA A 251 25.45 -0.54 -10.76
C ALA A 251 25.45 0.17 -12.13
N ARG A 252 24.45 -0.11 -12.98
CA ARG A 252 24.34 0.49 -14.31
C ARG A 252 24.02 1.99 -14.24
N TRP A 253 23.05 2.39 -13.42
CA TRP A 253 22.61 3.77 -13.34
C TRP A 253 23.60 4.63 -12.56
N GLY A 254 24.22 4.09 -11.51
CA GLY A 254 25.27 4.77 -10.75
C GLY A 254 26.50 5.16 -11.59
N LEU A 255 26.75 4.46 -12.70
CA LEU A 255 27.83 4.76 -13.64
C LEU A 255 27.38 5.56 -14.87
N HIS A 256 26.11 5.98 -14.94
CA HIS A 256 25.60 6.73 -16.07
C HIS A 256 26.22 8.15 -16.11
N ALA A 257 26.84 8.51 -17.24
CA ALA A 257 27.60 9.75 -17.38
C ALA A 257 26.80 11.01 -17.00
N ASP A 258 25.53 11.12 -17.42
CA ASP A 258 24.69 12.27 -17.09
C ASP A 258 24.38 12.38 -15.58
N LEU A 259 24.20 11.25 -14.90
CA LEU A 259 23.92 11.23 -13.46
C LEU A 259 25.18 11.58 -12.67
N LEU A 260 26.32 11.01 -13.04
CA LEU A 260 27.63 11.34 -12.46
C LEU A 260 27.98 12.82 -12.64
N ALA A 261 27.78 13.36 -13.84
CA ALA A 261 28.02 14.78 -14.11
C ALA A 261 27.12 15.68 -13.25
N ALA A 262 25.83 15.32 -13.11
CA ALA A 262 24.89 16.06 -12.28
C ALA A 262 25.27 16.02 -10.79
N LEU A 263 25.68 14.85 -10.27
CA LEU A 263 26.12 14.70 -8.89
C LEU A 263 27.42 15.45 -8.60
N ARG A 264 28.42 15.36 -9.49
CA ARG A 264 29.68 16.12 -9.36
C ARG A 264 29.41 17.63 -9.33
N ALA A 265 28.53 18.12 -10.20
CA ALA A 265 28.12 19.52 -10.19
C ALA A 265 27.31 19.90 -8.95
N ALA A 266 26.51 18.98 -8.40
CA ALA A 266 25.75 19.21 -7.18
C ALA A 266 26.64 19.33 -5.94
N ASN A 267 27.65 18.47 -5.80
CA ASN A 267 28.60 18.51 -4.68
C ASN A 267 29.52 19.75 -4.67
N GLN A 268 29.57 20.51 -5.77
CA GLN A 268 30.24 21.81 -5.81
C GLN A 268 29.36 22.95 -5.25
N ARG A 269 28.08 22.69 -4.95
CA ARG A 269 27.16 23.68 -4.37
C ARG A 269 27.42 23.82 -2.88
N GLU A 270 27.94 24.97 -2.47
CA GLU A 270 28.09 25.32 -1.04
C GLU A 270 26.82 25.95 -0.50
N ASN A 271 25.71 25.19 -0.46
CA ASN A 271 24.49 25.67 0.18
C ASN A 271 24.62 25.59 1.71
N SER A 272 24.29 26.68 2.41
CA SER A 272 24.20 26.66 3.87
C SER A 272 23.03 25.80 4.33
N ALA A 273 23.08 25.32 5.58
CA ALA A 273 21.97 24.55 6.17
C ALA A 273 20.64 25.32 6.12
N GLU A 274 20.66 26.64 6.33
CA GLU A 274 19.48 27.49 6.24
C GLU A 274 18.90 27.53 4.83
N ARG A 275 19.78 27.53 3.80
CA ARG A 275 19.34 27.50 2.40
C ARG A 275 18.67 26.18 2.05
N ILE A 276 19.24 25.06 2.49
CA ILE A 276 18.67 23.73 2.29
C ILE A 276 17.28 23.65 2.93
N GLN A 277 17.15 24.10 4.18
CA GLN A 277 15.87 24.10 4.90
C GLN A 277 14.83 25.03 4.26
N GLU A 278 15.23 26.13 3.62
CA GLU A 278 14.29 26.97 2.86
C GLU A 278 13.79 26.30 1.58
N LEU A 279 14.69 25.64 0.83
CA LEU A 279 14.31 24.86 -0.35
C LEU A 279 13.34 23.73 0.03
N ASP A 280 13.58 23.10 1.17
CA ASP A 280 12.71 22.05 1.70
C ASP A 280 11.31 22.54 2.08
N ARG A 281 11.21 23.64 2.83
CA ARG A 281 9.91 24.28 3.12
C ARG A 281 9.20 24.73 1.85
N GLN A 282 9.93 25.26 0.87
CA GLN A 282 9.36 25.61 -0.43
C GLN A 282 8.78 24.38 -1.12
N TRP A 283 9.50 23.27 -1.18
CA TRP A 283 9.04 22.03 -1.80
C TRP A 283 7.75 21.51 -1.19
N ARG A 284 7.70 21.37 0.14
CA ARG A 284 6.51 20.89 0.86
C ARG A 284 5.29 21.80 0.64
N ARG A 285 5.49 23.12 0.58
CA ARG A 285 4.42 24.06 0.20
C ARG A 285 3.98 23.86 -1.25
N GLU A 286 4.91 23.74 -2.19
CA GLU A 286 4.58 23.52 -3.60
C GLU A 286 3.81 22.22 -3.82
N ARG A 287 3.98 21.16 -3.01
CA ARG A 287 3.20 19.92 -3.13
C ARG A 287 1.70 20.13 -2.98
N ILE A 288 1.25 21.08 -2.16
CA ILE A 288 -0.18 21.36 -1.93
C ILE A 288 -0.73 22.52 -2.78
N LEU A 289 0.14 23.29 -3.45
CA LEU A 289 -0.25 24.42 -4.29
C LEU A 289 -0.33 24.03 -5.77
N GLU A 290 -1.09 24.79 -6.57
CA GLU A 290 -1.14 24.63 -8.02
C GLU A 290 0.16 25.10 -8.71
N GLU A 291 0.77 26.17 -8.18
CA GLU A 291 2.05 26.68 -8.63
C GLU A 291 3.20 25.92 -7.96
N LYS A 292 4.04 25.28 -8.78
CA LYS A 292 5.14 24.41 -8.33
C LYS A 292 6.47 24.72 -9.04
N PRO A 293 6.99 25.96 -8.99
CA PRO A 293 8.15 26.36 -9.79
C PRO A 293 9.43 25.57 -9.47
N LEU A 294 9.73 25.27 -8.21
CA LEU A 294 10.90 24.47 -7.83
C LEU A 294 10.75 23.02 -8.31
N ILE A 295 9.61 22.38 -8.04
CA ILE A 295 9.34 21.00 -8.45
C ILE A 295 9.39 20.88 -9.98
N ARG A 296 8.72 21.78 -10.71
CA ARG A 296 8.73 21.81 -12.17
C ARG A 296 10.14 22.04 -12.73
N ARG A 297 10.95 22.89 -12.11
CA ARG A 297 12.34 23.09 -12.52
C ARG A 297 13.13 21.79 -12.39
N MET A 298 13.02 21.10 -11.25
CA MET A 298 13.74 19.87 -10.98
C MET A 298 13.32 18.73 -11.91
N LEU A 299 12.02 18.52 -12.13
CA LEU A 299 11.51 17.50 -13.06
C LEU A 299 11.95 17.74 -14.52
N ASN A 300 12.17 19.00 -14.91
CA ASN A 300 12.58 19.35 -16.27
C ASN A 300 14.09 19.23 -16.52
N LEU A 301 14.91 18.94 -15.50
CA LEU A 301 16.34 18.70 -15.67
C LEU A 301 16.57 17.46 -16.53
N GLN A 302 17.61 17.47 -17.35
CA GLN A 302 17.98 16.33 -18.18
C GLN A 302 18.19 15.02 -17.39
N PRO A 303 18.91 14.99 -16.25
CA PRO A 303 19.01 13.77 -15.44
C PRO A 303 17.65 13.32 -14.86
N SER A 304 16.73 14.24 -14.54
CA SER A 304 15.37 13.90 -14.10
C SER A 304 14.55 13.24 -15.21
N LYS A 305 14.66 13.75 -16.45
CA LYS A 305 14.02 13.11 -17.62
C LYS A 305 14.57 11.71 -17.90
N LEU A 306 15.87 11.50 -17.68
CA LEU A 306 16.48 10.17 -17.74
C LEU A 306 15.87 9.23 -16.69
N LEU A 307 15.81 9.65 -15.43
CA LEU A 307 15.18 8.85 -14.36
C LEU A 307 13.69 8.59 -14.63
N ALA A 308 12.95 9.56 -15.14
CA ALA A 308 11.56 9.38 -15.55
C ALA A 308 11.42 8.35 -16.68
N GLY A 309 12.31 8.38 -17.69
CA GLY A 309 12.34 7.37 -18.75
C GLY A 309 12.67 5.97 -18.22
N ILE A 310 13.56 5.86 -17.23
CA ILE A 310 13.86 4.61 -16.53
C ILE A 310 12.62 4.12 -15.76
N ALA A 311 11.99 4.97 -14.93
CA ALA A 311 10.77 4.62 -14.20
C ALA A 311 9.70 4.08 -15.15
N GLN A 312 9.46 4.79 -16.26
CA GLN A 312 8.49 4.40 -17.27
C GLN A 312 8.84 3.06 -17.96
N GLN A 313 10.12 2.81 -18.24
CA GLN A 313 10.57 1.56 -18.85
C GLN A 313 10.30 0.34 -17.96
N TYR A 314 10.45 0.50 -16.65
CA TYR A 314 10.29 -0.58 -15.68
C TYR A 314 8.93 -0.55 -14.98
N ALA A 315 8.02 0.35 -15.36
CA ALA A 315 6.70 0.43 -14.75
C ALA A 315 5.94 -0.91 -14.89
N PRO A 316 5.27 -1.38 -13.83
CA PRO A 316 5.06 -0.74 -12.54
C PRO A 316 6.06 -1.15 -11.43
N LEU A 317 7.23 -1.73 -11.75
CA LEU A 317 8.19 -2.20 -10.74
C LEU A 317 8.80 -1.07 -9.93
N PHE A 318 9.35 -0.06 -10.61
CA PHE A 318 9.88 1.14 -9.96
C PHE A 318 8.87 2.26 -10.09
N ASN A 319 8.30 2.68 -8.95
CA ASN A 319 7.39 3.80 -8.90
C ASN A 319 8.17 5.11 -8.96
N GLU A 320 9.06 5.30 -7.97
CA GLU A 320 9.92 6.47 -7.85
C GLU A 320 11.40 6.09 -8.01
N LEU A 321 12.16 6.96 -8.67
CA LEU A 321 13.61 6.95 -8.67
C LEU A 321 14.09 8.37 -8.44
N PHE A 322 15.03 8.55 -7.51
CA PHE A 322 15.68 9.83 -7.34
C PHE A 322 17.11 9.66 -6.87
N ILE A 323 17.90 10.71 -7.08
CA ILE A 323 19.26 10.82 -6.57
C ILE A 323 19.39 12.10 -5.77
N SER A 324 20.06 12.01 -4.63
CA SER A 324 20.48 13.13 -3.80
C SER A 324 22.00 13.21 -3.77
N ASP A 325 22.55 14.42 -3.56
CA ASP A 325 23.99 14.60 -3.36
C ASP A 325 24.42 14.15 -1.96
N ALA A 326 25.72 14.21 -1.65
CA ALA A 326 26.26 13.77 -0.36
C ALA A 326 25.74 14.58 0.84
N SER A 327 25.14 15.75 0.60
CA SER A 327 24.46 16.57 1.64
C SER A 327 22.96 16.26 1.76
N GLY A 328 22.44 15.36 0.93
CA GLY A 328 21.04 14.95 0.88
C GLY A 328 20.14 15.86 0.05
N GLN A 329 20.66 16.82 -0.72
CA GLN A 329 19.83 17.66 -1.58
C GLN A 329 19.47 16.92 -2.86
N LEU A 330 18.20 16.96 -3.29
CA LEU A 330 17.80 16.34 -4.56
C LEU A 330 18.59 16.91 -5.75
N VAL A 331 19.05 15.99 -6.61
CA VAL A 331 19.79 16.25 -7.85
C VAL A 331 18.95 15.91 -9.07
N ALA A 332 18.24 14.78 -9.04
CA ALA A 332 17.31 14.37 -10.09
C ALA A 332 16.24 13.44 -9.52
N LEU A 333 15.07 13.42 -10.16
CA LEU A 333 13.92 12.61 -9.75
C LEU A 333 13.05 12.22 -10.96
N SER A 334 12.45 11.03 -10.92
CA SER A 334 11.44 10.57 -11.89
C SER A 334 10.07 11.20 -11.63
N GLU A 335 9.72 11.36 -10.36
CA GLU A 335 8.47 11.95 -9.88
C GLU A 335 8.68 12.72 -8.58
N SER A 336 7.71 13.55 -8.18
CA SER A 336 7.86 14.42 -7.02
C SER A 336 7.88 13.62 -5.70
N THR A 337 8.97 13.75 -4.95
CA THR A 337 9.15 13.23 -3.58
C THR A 337 8.31 13.99 -2.54
N SER A 338 8.26 13.46 -1.32
CA SER A 338 7.62 14.08 -0.15
C SER A 338 8.15 15.46 0.20
N ASP A 339 9.47 15.63 0.07
CA ASP A 339 10.28 16.75 0.49
C ASP A 339 11.56 16.86 -0.36
N TYR A 340 12.36 17.92 -0.17
CA TYR A 340 13.53 18.21 -1.01
C TYR A 340 14.85 17.74 -0.41
N TRP A 341 14.95 17.80 0.91
CA TRP A 341 16.12 17.33 1.64
C TRP A 341 15.87 15.88 2.07
N GLN A 342 16.85 15.02 1.86
CA GLN A 342 16.71 13.58 2.08
C GLN A 342 17.65 13.05 3.16
N ALA A 343 18.54 13.88 3.73
CA ALA A 343 19.52 13.40 4.71
C ALA A 343 18.94 13.13 6.10
N ASP A 344 17.74 13.61 6.38
CA ASP A 344 16.96 13.23 7.56
C ASP A 344 16.30 11.86 7.45
N GLU A 345 16.16 11.33 6.22
CA GLU A 345 15.57 10.03 5.98
C GLU A 345 16.50 8.88 6.42
N LEU A 346 15.89 7.86 7.04
CA LEU A 346 16.63 6.71 7.56
C LEU A 346 17.36 5.96 6.45
N ASP A 347 16.72 5.78 5.29
CA ASP A 347 17.27 5.04 4.16
C ASP A 347 18.48 5.75 3.55
N PHE A 348 18.47 7.08 3.46
CA PHE A 348 19.64 7.88 3.06
C PHE A 348 20.79 7.67 4.04
N GLN A 349 20.56 7.84 5.34
CA GLN A 349 21.60 7.72 6.37
C GLN A 349 22.23 6.32 6.36
N ARG A 350 21.40 5.29 6.19
CA ARG A 350 21.88 3.91 6.07
C ARG A 350 22.69 3.71 4.80
N ALA A 351 22.13 4.08 3.64
CA ALA A 351 22.78 3.88 2.35
C ALA A 351 24.11 4.64 2.22
N ALA A 352 24.19 5.90 2.65
CA ALA A 352 25.39 6.72 2.58
C ALA A 352 26.58 6.15 3.39
N SER A 353 26.31 5.27 4.36
CA SER A 353 27.33 4.62 5.18
C SER A 353 27.79 3.25 4.64
N LEU A 354 27.15 2.74 3.58
CA LEU A 354 27.46 1.45 2.99
C LEU A 354 28.67 1.54 2.05
N PRO A 355 29.42 0.45 1.86
CA PRO A 355 30.43 0.38 0.82
C PRO A 355 29.77 0.39 -0.58
N ARG A 356 30.59 0.59 -1.61
CA ARG A 356 30.18 0.44 -3.01
C ARG A 356 29.51 -0.93 -3.24
N ASP A 357 28.51 -0.94 -4.11
CA ASP A 357 27.74 -2.13 -4.53
C ASP A 357 26.83 -2.76 -3.45
N GLU A 358 26.83 -2.24 -2.22
CA GLU A 358 25.85 -2.61 -1.20
C GLU A 358 24.61 -1.73 -1.27
N VAL A 359 23.49 -2.28 -0.78
CA VAL A 359 22.20 -1.60 -0.75
C VAL A 359 21.54 -1.74 0.61
N TYR A 360 20.85 -0.68 1.02
CA TYR A 360 19.90 -0.69 2.13
C TYR A 360 18.49 -0.92 1.61
N ILE A 361 17.73 -1.80 2.26
CA ILE A 361 16.36 -2.15 1.89
C ILE A 361 15.46 -1.82 3.08
N GLY A 362 14.57 -0.86 2.89
CA GLY A 362 13.60 -0.46 3.89
C GLY A 362 12.47 -1.47 4.07
N ALA A 363 11.73 -1.33 5.17
CA ALA A 363 10.49 -2.08 5.35
C ALA A 363 9.47 -1.71 4.25
N ILE A 364 8.41 -2.51 4.13
CA ILE A 364 7.32 -2.20 3.21
C ILE A 364 6.41 -1.19 3.87
N GLU A 365 6.14 -0.09 3.20
CA GLU A 365 5.31 1.00 3.69
C GLU A 365 4.30 1.41 2.63
N TYR A 366 3.16 1.95 3.07
CA TYR A 366 2.21 2.54 2.14
C TYR A 366 2.71 3.91 1.71
N ASP A 367 2.84 4.12 0.41
CA ASP A 367 3.19 5.41 -0.15
C ASP A 367 1.96 6.11 -0.73
N GLY A 368 1.60 7.25 -0.10
CA GLY A 368 0.45 8.05 -0.50
C GLY A 368 0.59 8.72 -1.87
N SER A 369 1.81 8.91 -2.37
CA SER A 369 2.06 9.51 -3.68
C SER A 369 1.73 8.55 -4.82
N THR A 370 2.08 7.27 -4.67
CA THR A 370 1.86 6.21 -5.66
C THR A 370 0.61 5.36 -5.35
N GLN A 371 0.00 5.56 -4.18
CA GLN A 371 -1.14 4.79 -3.66
C GLN A 371 -0.89 3.28 -3.66
N SER A 372 0.35 2.89 -3.36
CA SER A 372 0.79 1.49 -3.38
C SER A 372 1.70 1.20 -2.19
N PHE A 373 1.81 -0.08 -1.82
CA PHE A 373 2.81 -0.51 -0.86
C PHE A 373 4.16 -0.70 -1.57
N GLN A 374 5.18 -0.02 -1.07
CA GLN A 374 6.52 -0.08 -1.62
C GLN A 374 7.57 -0.36 -0.56
N SER A 375 8.70 -0.95 -0.98
CA SER A 375 9.93 -0.93 -0.20
C SER A 375 10.91 -0.01 -0.92
N LYS A 376 11.50 0.93 -0.17
CA LYS A 376 12.54 1.80 -0.70
C LYS A 376 13.89 1.09 -0.61
N VAL A 377 14.58 1.01 -1.74
CA VAL A 377 15.94 0.48 -1.83
C VAL A 377 16.89 1.61 -2.18
N SER A 378 17.87 1.83 -1.31
CA SER A 378 18.79 2.97 -1.39
C SER A 378 20.24 2.49 -1.41
N ALA A 379 21.07 3.10 -2.25
CA ALA A 379 22.46 2.69 -2.46
C ALA A 379 23.39 3.89 -2.59
N PRO A 380 24.63 3.83 -2.07
CA PRO A 380 25.59 4.91 -2.21
C PRO A 380 26.12 5.00 -3.65
N LEU A 381 26.31 6.21 -4.13
CA LEU A 381 26.92 6.51 -5.41
C LEU A 381 28.30 7.13 -5.18
N TYR A 382 29.35 6.36 -5.45
CA TYR A 382 30.73 6.81 -5.33
C TYR A 382 31.32 7.19 -6.68
N ASP A 383 32.11 8.27 -6.69
CA ASP A 383 32.87 8.69 -7.85
C ASP A 383 33.81 7.54 -8.31
N PRO A 384 33.76 7.12 -9.59
CA PRO A 384 34.61 6.03 -10.06
C PRO A 384 36.10 6.40 -10.12
N ASP A 385 36.44 7.68 -10.17
CA ASP A 385 37.82 8.16 -10.32
C ASP A 385 38.47 8.46 -8.96
N THR A 386 37.70 8.95 -8.00
CA THR A 386 38.22 9.42 -6.69
C THR A 386 37.76 8.59 -5.49
N ASP A 387 36.79 7.69 -5.67
CA ASP A 387 36.14 6.91 -4.62
C ASP A 387 35.48 7.77 -3.51
N VAL A 388 35.22 9.04 -3.80
CA VAL A 388 34.48 9.95 -2.91
C VAL A 388 32.98 9.72 -3.08
N LEU A 389 32.23 9.70 -1.97
CA LEU A 389 30.76 9.63 -2.00
C LEU A 389 30.20 10.87 -2.72
N LEU A 390 29.50 10.66 -3.82
CA LEU A 390 28.81 11.70 -4.57
C LEU A 390 27.36 11.87 -4.11
N GLY A 391 26.74 10.84 -3.55
CA GLY A 391 25.34 10.88 -3.19
C GLY A 391 24.71 9.52 -2.97
N VAL A 392 23.39 9.48 -2.97
CA VAL A 392 22.60 8.25 -2.80
C VAL A 392 21.58 8.17 -3.94
N ILE A 393 21.40 6.97 -4.49
CA ILE A 393 20.24 6.63 -5.33
C ILE A 393 19.20 5.91 -4.48
N SER A 394 17.94 6.30 -4.65
CA SER A 394 16.80 5.69 -3.98
C SER A 394 15.77 5.24 -5.01
N LEU A 395 15.24 4.04 -4.81
CA LEU A 395 14.32 3.34 -5.69
C LEU A 395 13.09 2.91 -4.89
N GLY A 396 11.90 3.39 -5.23
CA GLY A 396 10.65 2.88 -4.67
C GLY A 396 10.18 1.65 -5.45
N LEU A 397 10.25 0.47 -4.83
CA LEU A 397 9.84 -0.78 -5.47
C LEU A 397 8.40 -1.13 -5.09
N ASN A 398 7.53 -1.24 -6.08
CA ASN A 398 6.19 -1.79 -5.90
C ASN A 398 6.30 -3.28 -5.51
N ILE A 399 5.91 -3.60 -4.28
CA ILE A 399 6.11 -4.94 -3.71
C ILE A 399 5.28 -6.00 -4.41
N GLU A 400 4.05 -5.67 -4.83
CA GLU A 400 3.21 -6.61 -5.57
C GLU A 400 3.83 -7.00 -6.91
N THR A 401 4.50 -6.06 -7.57
CA THR A 401 5.16 -6.30 -8.86
C THR A 401 6.50 -7.01 -8.66
N ALA A 402 7.29 -6.57 -7.68
CA ALA A 402 8.59 -7.17 -7.36
C ALA A 402 8.44 -8.67 -7.00
N PHE A 403 7.40 -8.99 -6.24
CA PHE A 403 7.07 -10.34 -5.78
C PHE A 403 5.87 -10.96 -6.52
N GLY A 404 5.48 -10.39 -7.65
CA GLY A 404 4.37 -10.87 -8.49
C GLY A 404 4.76 -12.12 -9.29
N ASP A 405 3.94 -12.50 -10.27
CA ASP A 405 4.04 -13.76 -11.05
C ASP A 405 5.33 -13.95 -11.90
N ASN A 406 6.36 -13.15 -11.64
CA ASN A 406 7.71 -13.32 -12.17
C ASN A 406 8.58 -14.24 -11.30
N LEU A 407 8.04 -14.87 -10.25
CA LEU A 407 8.72 -15.97 -9.57
C LEU A 407 8.43 -17.27 -10.34
N PRO A 408 9.41 -17.81 -11.11
CA PRO A 408 9.26 -19.08 -11.82
C PRO A 408 8.93 -20.26 -10.89
#